data_AF-A0AAC9RQN2-F1
#
_entry.id   AF-A0AAC9RQN2-F1
#
_cell.length_a   1.000
_cell.length_b   1.000
_cell.length_c   1.000
_cell.angle_alpha   90.00
_cell.angle_beta   90.00
_cell.angle_gamma   90.00
#
_symmetry.space_group_name_H-M   'P 1'
#
loop_
_entity.id
_entity.type
_entity.pdbx_description
1 polymer ?
#
loop_
_entity_poly.entity_id
_entity_poly.type
_entity_poly.pdbx_seq_one_letter_code
_entity_poly.pdbx_strand_id
1 'polypeptide(L)'
;MNRKIIIPNGGEAIKAEYKEQLIQEYSGNPLIEALPQISSKIEVIDKLSVYPKYDDKERILESHYRVHLVQRLFQCFQPLEIHLDIESRLSRVIRQSYLARNPFRPEFASGLQDGYRMIQNLSLDLTVNSSFRTTAAGFSIVGVSGMGKTTAVNRILSMIPQIIVHSKYKENNFSIYQLVWLKLDCPYDGSIRGLCMEFFNKVDSLLGTKYYQKHINGRHTVDTMLSVMSQIARSIGLGLLIIDEIQHLKQAKSGGSERMLNFFVTLVNTIGVPVVLIGTMKALSLLQGEFRQARRGSGQGDLTYERLKQDDNWELLLSALWDYQWTKTPVFLTSRISNMMYEHSQGIIDIAVKLYAMAQIRAILSGSELVDEALIRQVAEENFKLVKPMIEALKSGDIRRIAQFEDICPINFEEFISLQRPRYDLDINMKELQLLKKRKKEAEENKTSREKAIMKLIELEIDTESAETAIAEVITIDGESIGTGELVIKALQKIADSEKRQKKKQRKKKDVKARGRDDIRAIVEEDKHKQVSAYTMLKEKGYIKHSDVDCCMEGKKIC
;
A
#
# COMPACT_ATOMS: atom_id res chain seq x y z
N MET A 1 13.16 16.70 3.58
CA MET A 1 13.18 15.40 4.29
C MET A 1 12.66 15.64 5.70
N ASN A 2 11.37 15.39 5.97
CA ASN A 2 10.84 15.51 7.33
C ASN A 2 11.57 14.51 8.23
N ARG A 3 12.21 14.99 9.30
CA ARG A 3 12.88 14.12 10.27
C ARG A 3 11.83 13.35 11.05
N LYS A 4 11.61 12.09 10.67
CA LYS A 4 10.74 11.14 11.37
C LYS A 4 11.30 10.87 12.78
N ILE A 5 10.43 10.85 13.77
CA ILE A 5 10.69 10.55 15.18
C ILE A 5 9.80 9.37 15.56
N ILE A 6 10.35 8.37 16.24
CA ILE A 6 9.57 7.26 16.79
C ILE A 6 9.30 7.59 18.26
N ILE A 7 8.03 7.67 18.65
CA ILE A 7 7.65 7.87 20.04
C ILE A 7 7.81 6.54 20.79
N PRO A 8 8.49 6.50 21.96
CA PRO A 8 8.63 5.26 22.72
C PRO A 8 7.27 4.63 23.05
N ASN A 9 7.07 3.38 22.66
CA ASN A 9 5.79 2.65 22.78
C ASN A 9 4.60 3.33 22.06
N GLY A 10 4.87 4.27 21.16
CA GLY A 10 3.87 5.02 20.40
C GLY A 10 4.07 4.87 18.89
N GLY A 11 3.50 5.83 18.15
CA GLY A 11 3.53 5.88 16.69
C GLY A 11 4.71 6.67 16.11
N GLU A 12 4.67 6.79 14.78
CA GLU A 12 5.58 7.66 14.03
C GLU A 12 5.10 9.11 14.10
N ALA A 13 6.01 10.02 14.45
CA ALA A 13 5.79 11.45 14.48
C ALA A 13 6.79 12.18 13.59
N ILE A 14 6.51 13.44 13.28
CA ILE A 14 7.47 14.33 12.60
C ILE A 14 7.96 15.41 13.56
N LYS A 15 9.22 15.82 13.41
CA LYS A 15 9.70 17.03 14.09
C LYS A 15 9.02 18.27 13.52
N ALA A 16 8.61 19.20 14.40
CA ALA A 16 8.02 20.47 13.98
C ALA A 16 9.00 21.29 13.12
N GLU A 17 8.50 21.78 11.99
CA GLU A 17 9.15 22.76 11.12
C GLU A 17 8.17 23.93 10.92
N TYR A 18 8.52 25.10 11.44
CA TYR A 18 7.64 26.27 11.45
C TYR A 18 7.80 27.07 10.16
N LYS A 19 6.70 27.21 9.42
CA LYS A 19 6.66 27.88 8.12
C LYS A 19 5.98 29.22 8.24
N GLU A 20 6.48 30.19 7.49
CA GLU A 20 5.86 31.50 7.33
C GLU A 20 4.42 31.35 6.80
N GLN A 21 3.51 32.17 7.34
CA GLN A 21 2.09 32.14 6.99
C GLN A 21 1.72 33.43 6.26
N LEU A 22 1.00 33.28 5.14
CA LEU A 22 0.42 34.42 4.42
C LEU A 22 -0.80 35.00 5.15
N ILE A 23 -1.52 34.17 5.90
CA ILE A 23 -2.69 34.57 6.68
C ILE A 23 -2.20 35.07 8.04
N GLN A 24 -2.52 36.33 8.36
CA GLN A 24 -1.99 37.02 9.53
C GLN A 24 -2.40 36.32 10.84
N GLU A 25 -3.64 35.83 10.91
CA GLU A 25 -4.18 35.14 12.08
C GLU A 25 -3.50 33.80 12.38
N TYR A 26 -2.83 33.21 11.39
CA TYR A 26 -2.09 31.95 11.52
C TYR A 26 -0.66 32.17 11.99
N SER A 27 -0.15 33.39 11.84
CA SER A 27 1.20 33.76 12.25
C SER A 27 1.32 33.83 13.78
N GLY A 28 2.48 33.45 14.29
CA GLY A 28 2.76 33.42 15.73
C GLY A 28 2.14 32.25 16.48
N ASN A 29 1.59 31.26 15.77
CA ASN A 29 1.00 30.05 16.37
C ASN A 29 1.79 28.80 15.96
N PRO A 30 2.60 28.20 16.86
CA PRO A 30 3.44 27.06 16.51
C PRO A 30 2.65 25.84 16.03
N LEU A 31 1.41 25.66 16.49
CA LEU A 31 0.56 24.53 16.10
C LEU A 31 0.00 24.68 14.69
N ILE A 32 -0.10 25.91 14.17
CA ILE A 32 -0.54 26.16 12.79
C ILE A 32 0.68 26.21 11.85
N GLU A 33 1.74 26.92 12.25
CA GLU A 33 2.95 27.08 11.44
C GLU A 33 3.67 25.75 11.15
N ALA A 34 3.48 24.74 12.01
CA ALA A 34 4.04 23.40 11.79
C ALA A 34 3.23 22.52 10.82
N LEU A 35 2.01 22.92 10.46
CA LEU A 35 1.18 22.16 9.52
C LEU A 35 1.75 22.21 8.08
N PRO A 36 1.29 21.32 7.18
CA PRO A 36 1.53 21.49 5.75
C PRO A 36 1.07 22.87 5.26
N GLN A 37 1.69 23.39 4.19
CA GLN A 37 1.16 24.60 3.55
C GLN A 37 -0.22 24.32 2.95
N ILE A 38 -1.03 25.38 2.85
CA ILE A 38 -2.32 25.31 2.18
C ILE A 38 -2.05 24.99 0.72
N SER A 39 -2.50 23.81 0.27
CA SER A 39 -2.22 23.33 -1.09
C SER A 39 -3.21 23.94 -2.08
N SER A 40 -2.75 24.15 -3.32
CA SER A 40 -3.64 24.53 -4.43
C SER A 40 -4.52 23.33 -4.84
N LYS A 41 -5.62 23.57 -5.57
CA LYS A 41 -6.48 22.47 -6.07
C LYS A 41 -5.69 21.45 -6.90
N ILE A 42 -4.76 21.91 -7.72
CA ILE A 42 -3.93 21.06 -8.59
C ILE A 42 -3.02 20.16 -7.74
N GLU A 43 -2.34 20.73 -6.74
CA GLU A 43 -1.50 19.96 -5.83
C GLU A 43 -2.29 18.91 -5.03
N VAL A 44 -3.53 19.25 -4.63
CA VAL A 44 -4.42 18.32 -3.94
C VAL A 44 -4.81 17.17 -4.87
N ILE A 45 -5.15 17.44 -6.13
CA ILE A 45 -5.43 16.41 -7.14
C ILE A 45 -4.21 15.48 -7.29
N ASP A 46 -3.02 16.03 -7.48
CA ASP A 46 -1.80 15.23 -7.68
C ASP A 46 -1.49 14.33 -6.48
N LYS A 47 -1.66 14.84 -5.24
CA LYS A 47 -1.41 14.06 -4.02
C LYS A 47 -2.49 13.01 -3.74
N LEU A 48 -3.75 13.32 -4.06
CA LEU A 48 -4.87 12.41 -3.84
C LEU A 48 -4.89 11.27 -4.85
N SER A 49 -4.55 11.56 -6.10
CA SER A 49 -4.53 10.60 -7.20
C SER A 49 -3.73 9.34 -6.87
N VAL A 50 -4.35 8.19 -7.10
CA VAL A 50 -3.67 6.89 -7.05
C VAL A 50 -4.03 6.13 -8.31
N TYR A 51 -3.04 5.98 -9.18
CA TYR A 51 -3.14 5.21 -10.41
C TYR A 51 -2.19 4.02 -10.29
N PRO A 52 -2.71 2.81 -10.02
CA PRO A 52 -1.90 1.61 -9.90
C PRO A 52 -1.06 1.38 -11.16
N LYS A 53 0.07 0.68 -11.01
CA LYS A 53 0.87 0.32 -12.18
C LYS A 53 0.05 -0.58 -13.11
N TYR A 54 0.12 -0.27 -14.40
CA TYR A 54 -0.51 -1.02 -15.47
C TYR A 54 0.39 -0.99 -16.71
N ASP A 55 0.45 -2.10 -17.43
CA ASP A 55 1.17 -2.25 -18.68
C ASP A 55 0.33 -3.14 -19.60
N ASP A 56 0.14 -2.73 -20.85
CA ASP A 56 -0.63 -3.49 -21.84
C ASP A 56 -0.10 -4.91 -22.06
N LYS A 57 1.20 -5.14 -21.80
CA LYS A 57 1.81 -6.49 -21.82
C LYS A 57 1.25 -7.41 -20.74
N GLU A 58 0.61 -6.89 -19.71
CA GLU A 58 -0.04 -7.73 -18.70
C GLU A 58 -1.25 -8.50 -19.28
N ARG A 59 -1.82 -8.05 -20.41
CA ARG A 59 -2.95 -8.70 -21.09
C ARG A 59 -2.59 -10.05 -21.73
N ILE A 60 -1.32 -10.27 -22.06
CA ILE A 60 -0.85 -11.55 -22.64
C ILE A 60 -0.48 -12.59 -21.59
N LEU A 61 -0.53 -12.24 -20.30
CA LEU A 61 -0.28 -13.19 -19.22
C LEU A 61 -1.37 -14.27 -19.17
N GLU A 62 -1.06 -15.40 -18.54
CA GLU A 62 -2.05 -16.45 -18.33
C GLU A 62 -3.24 -15.97 -17.49
N SER A 63 -4.42 -16.55 -17.74
CA SER A 63 -5.70 -16.15 -17.14
C SER A 63 -5.63 -16.05 -15.62
N HIS A 64 -4.99 -17.02 -14.96
CA HIS A 64 -4.86 -17.07 -13.52
C HIS A 64 -4.05 -15.88 -12.96
N TYR A 65 -3.04 -15.36 -13.66
CA TYR A 65 -2.34 -14.14 -13.24
C TYR A 65 -3.22 -12.91 -13.44
N ARG A 66 -3.87 -12.79 -14.59
CA ARG A 66 -4.69 -11.62 -14.94
C ARG A 66 -5.85 -11.41 -13.97
N VAL A 67 -6.48 -12.48 -13.49
CA VAL A 67 -7.52 -12.39 -12.44
C VAL A 67 -7.00 -11.73 -11.16
N HIS A 68 -5.75 -11.99 -10.75
CA HIS A 68 -5.13 -11.29 -9.62
C HIS A 68 -4.87 -9.81 -9.95
N LEU A 69 -4.48 -9.49 -11.17
CA LEU A 69 -4.20 -8.12 -11.59
C LEU A 69 -5.45 -7.24 -11.61
N VAL A 70 -6.62 -7.80 -11.94
CA VAL A 70 -7.91 -7.09 -11.88
C VAL A 70 -8.16 -6.47 -10.50
N GLN A 71 -7.63 -7.06 -9.41
CA GLN A 71 -7.76 -6.49 -8.06
C GLN A 71 -7.10 -5.11 -7.91
N ARG A 72 -6.19 -4.72 -8.81
CA ARG A 72 -5.60 -3.37 -8.82
C ARG A 72 -6.64 -2.28 -9.04
N LEU A 73 -7.80 -2.57 -9.67
CA LEU A 73 -8.89 -1.59 -9.81
C LEU A 73 -9.33 -1.00 -8.46
N PHE A 74 -9.34 -1.80 -7.39
CA PHE A 74 -9.74 -1.35 -6.06
C PHE A 74 -8.73 -0.41 -5.38
N GLN A 75 -7.54 -0.25 -5.98
CA GLN A 75 -6.51 0.68 -5.53
C GLN A 75 -6.61 2.03 -6.27
N CYS A 76 -7.35 2.09 -7.38
CA CYS A 76 -7.51 3.30 -8.16
C CYS A 76 -8.30 4.35 -7.37
N PHE A 77 -7.75 5.56 -7.27
CA PHE A 77 -8.40 6.70 -6.62
C PHE A 77 -8.34 7.89 -7.56
N GLN A 78 -9.44 8.14 -8.26
CA GLN A 78 -9.65 9.31 -9.10
C GLN A 78 -10.19 10.47 -8.24
N PRO A 79 -9.45 11.59 -8.08
CA PRO A 79 -9.98 12.76 -7.40
C PRO A 79 -11.19 13.34 -8.14
N LEU A 80 -12.23 13.70 -7.38
CA LEU A 80 -13.47 14.31 -7.82
C LEU A 80 -13.69 15.59 -7.03
N GLU A 81 -14.59 16.45 -7.47
CA GLU A 81 -14.87 17.75 -6.82
C GLU A 81 -15.21 17.61 -5.33
N ILE A 82 -15.97 16.57 -4.97
CA ILE A 82 -16.35 16.28 -3.59
C ILE A 82 -15.13 16.01 -2.69
N HIS A 83 -14.08 15.37 -3.22
CA HIS A 83 -12.85 15.12 -2.47
C HIS A 83 -12.11 16.43 -2.18
N LEU A 84 -12.10 17.36 -3.14
CA LEU A 84 -11.48 18.68 -2.97
C LEU A 84 -12.23 19.53 -1.94
N ASP A 85 -13.57 19.46 -1.92
CA ASP A 85 -14.36 20.16 -0.91
C ASP A 85 -14.09 19.59 0.50
N ILE A 86 -14.03 18.26 0.64
CA ILE A 86 -13.69 17.61 1.93
C ILE A 86 -12.29 18.02 2.40
N GLU A 87 -11.28 17.99 1.53
CA GLU A 87 -9.92 18.41 1.87
C GLU A 87 -9.92 19.85 2.38
N SER A 88 -10.56 20.74 1.62
CA SER A 88 -10.59 22.15 1.92
C SER A 88 -11.28 22.43 3.27
N ARG A 89 -12.39 21.73 3.56
CA ARG A 89 -13.09 21.81 4.86
C ARG A 89 -12.22 21.30 6.00
N LEU A 90 -11.60 20.13 5.86
CA LEU A 90 -10.74 19.56 6.90
C LEU A 90 -9.54 20.47 7.19
N SER A 91 -8.90 20.99 6.14
CA SER A 91 -7.77 21.91 6.23
C SER A 91 -8.11 23.21 6.98
N ARG A 92 -9.29 23.80 6.70
CA ARG A 92 -9.81 24.97 7.42
C ARG A 92 -10.12 24.66 8.87
N VAL A 93 -10.86 23.58 9.13
CA VAL A 93 -11.33 23.22 10.49
C VAL A 93 -10.16 22.92 11.42
N ILE A 94 -9.13 22.21 10.95
CA ILE A 94 -7.92 21.95 11.74
C ILE A 94 -7.24 23.28 12.14
N ARG A 95 -7.06 24.22 11.20
CA ARG A 95 -6.40 25.51 11.51
C ARG A 95 -7.23 26.40 12.41
N GLN A 96 -8.54 26.49 12.15
CA GLN A 96 -9.47 27.22 13.01
C GLN A 96 -9.45 26.70 14.44
N SER A 97 -9.33 25.37 14.62
CA SER A 97 -9.23 24.76 15.95
C SER A 97 -8.06 25.31 16.77
N TYR A 98 -6.94 25.64 16.12
CA TYR A 98 -5.71 26.04 16.79
C TYR A 98 -5.63 27.54 17.07
N LEU A 99 -6.43 28.37 16.39
CA LEU A 99 -6.46 29.82 16.59
C LEU A 99 -6.68 30.22 18.06
N ALA A 100 -7.62 29.56 18.73
CA ALA A 100 -7.89 29.81 20.14
C ALA A 100 -6.84 29.15 21.06
N ARG A 101 -6.19 28.06 20.62
CA ARG A 101 -5.39 27.15 21.45
C ARG A 101 -3.89 27.34 21.27
N ASN A 102 -3.44 28.58 21.09
CA ASN A 102 -2.02 28.89 20.97
C ASN A 102 -1.29 28.64 22.31
N PRO A 103 -0.28 27.75 22.38
CA PRO A 103 0.45 27.46 23.63
C PRO A 103 1.13 28.66 24.28
N PHE A 104 1.41 29.72 23.50
CA PHE A 104 2.05 30.95 23.98
C PHE A 104 1.04 32.02 24.44
N ARG A 105 -0.25 31.69 24.49
CA ARG A 105 -1.30 32.56 25.01
C ARG A 105 -1.67 32.19 26.46
N PRO A 106 -1.82 33.16 27.39
CA PRO A 106 -2.16 32.88 28.79
C PRO A 106 -3.43 32.04 28.96
N GLU A 107 -4.40 32.22 28.07
CA GLU A 107 -5.69 31.51 28.08
C GLU A 107 -5.50 29.99 27.95
N PHE A 108 -4.50 29.53 27.19
CA PHE A 108 -4.20 28.11 27.03
C PHE A 108 -3.74 27.49 28.36
N ALA A 109 -2.85 28.18 29.08
CA ALA A 109 -2.35 27.72 30.39
C ALA A 109 -3.45 27.72 31.45
N SER A 110 -4.31 28.75 31.49
CA SER A 110 -5.48 28.78 32.39
C SER A 110 -6.40 27.60 32.13
N GLY A 111 -6.76 27.36 30.87
CA GLY A 111 -7.67 26.26 30.51
C GLY A 111 -7.13 24.87 30.86
N LEU A 112 -5.82 24.64 30.82
CA LEU A 112 -5.22 23.38 31.28
C LEU A 112 -5.35 23.20 32.79
N GLN A 113 -5.13 24.27 33.55
CA GLN A 113 -5.21 24.25 35.01
C GLN A 113 -6.65 24.08 35.50
N ASP A 114 -7.59 24.77 34.86
CA ASP A 114 -9.02 24.69 35.18
C ASP A 114 -9.55 23.27 34.94
N GLY A 115 -9.21 22.67 33.78
CA GLY A 115 -9.61 21.29 33.47
C GLY A 115 -9.01 20.26 34.43
N TYR A 116 -7.77 20.45 34.89
CA TYR A 116 -7.17 19.60 35.92
C TYR A 116 -7.91 19.68 37.27
N ARG A 117 -8.26 20.88 37.72
CA ARG A 117 -9.02 21.10 38.96
C ARG A 117 -10.41 20.46 38.92
N MET A 118 -11.09 20.55 37.78
CA MET A 118 -12.42 19.93 37.60
C MET A 118 -12.37 18.42 37.76
N ILE A 119 -11.35 17.76 37.20
CA ILE A 119 -11.16 16.31 37.34
C ILE A 119 -10.85 15.93 38.80
N GLN A 120 -10.00 16.69 39.49
CA GLN A 120 -9.65 16.43 40.89
C GLN A 120 -10.85 16.56 41.84
N ASN A 121 -11.68 17.58 41.63
CA ASN A 121 -12.79 17.88 42.53
C ASN A 121 -14.05 17.04 42.26
N LEU A 122 -14.04 16.15 41.25
CA LEU A 122 -15.23 15.50 40.68
C LEU A 122 -16.37 16.51 40.38
N SER A 123 -16.04 17.79 40.22
CA SER A 123 -17.01 18.86 40.04
C SER A 123 -17.38 18.92 38.56
N LEU A 124 -18.58 18.47 38.25
CA LEU A 124 -19.13 18.39 36.90
C LEU A 124 -19.72 19.73 36.43
N ASP A 125 -19.14 20.85 36.84
CA ASP A 125 -19.65 22.17 36.43
C ASP A 125 -19.17 22.49 35.00
N LEU A 126 -19.79 21.82 34.03
CA LEU A 126 -19.51 21.88 32.60
C LEU A 126 -19.68 23.30 32.01
N THR A 127 -20.15 24.26 32.81
CA THR A 127 -20.42 25.65 32.42
C THR A 127 -19.19 26.55 32.42
N VAL A 128 -18.07 26.11 33.02
CA VAL A 128 -16.87 26.95 33.26
C VAL A 128 -15.91 27.03 32.05
N ASN A 129 -16.19 26.34 30.94
CA ASN A 129 -15.45 26.54 29.66
C ASN A 129 -15.80 27.87 28.94
N SER A 130 -16.32 28.87 29.66
CA SER A 130 -16.76 30.16 29.12
C SER A 130 -15.63 31.01 28.52
N SER A 131 -14.38 30.78 28.92
CA SER A 131 -13.19 31.48 28.40
C SER A 131 -12.82 31.09 26.97
N PHE A 132 -13.32 29.95 26.49
CA PHE A 132 -13.19 29.49 25.11
C PHE A 132 -14.60 29.32 24.54
N ARG A 133 -15.27 30.43 24.21
CA ARG A 133 -16.48 30.39 23.39
C ARG A 133 -16.19 29.66 22.07
N THR A 134 -16.45 28.35 22.08
CA THR A 134 -16.98 27.52 21.00
C THR A 134 -16.66 27.98 19.57
N THR A 135 -15.36 28.07 19.23
CA THR A 135 -14.89 27.96 17.85
C THR A 135 -14.74 26.50 17.40
N ALA A 136 -15.03 25.54 18.28
CA ALA A 136 -14.99 24.10 18.02
C ALA A 136 -16.15 23.66 17.14
N ALA A 137 -16.17 24.13 15.90
CA ALA A 137 -17.22 23.81 14.97
C ALA A 137 -16.73 22.85 13.89
N GLY A 138 -17.25 21.63 13.99
CA GLY A 138 -17.07 20.60 12.98
C GLY A 138 -18.19 20.60 11.95
N PHE A 139 -18.32 19.51 11.22
CA PHE A 139 -19.35 19.29 10.20
C PHE A 139 -19.62 17.79 10.07
N SER A 140 -20.68 17.43 9.35
CA SER A 140 -20.95 16.04 9.00
C SER A 140 -20.65 15.72 7.54
N ILE A 141 -20.19 14.50 7.29
CA ILE A 141 -20.11 13.91 5.94
C ILE A 141 -21.16 12.79 5.88
N VAL A 142 -22.22 13.03 5.12
CA VAL A 142 -23.39 12.16 5.10
C VAL A 142 -23.55 11.61 3.71
N GLY A 143 -23.74 10.31 3.55
CA GLY A 143 -24.02 9.78 2.22
C GLY A 143 -24.33 8.31 2.21
N VAL A 144 -24.72 7.82 1.03
CA VAL A 144 -24.99 6.39 0.80
C VAL A 144 -23.71 5.59 1.05
N SER A 145 -23.84 4.39 1.59
CA SER A 145 -22.71 3.46 1.76
C SER A 145 -22.10 3.11 0.39
N GLY A 146 -20.82 2.73 0.33
CA GLY A 146 -20.14 2.43 -0.93
C GLY A 146 -19.79 3.62 -1.85
N MET A 147 -20.03 4.86 -1.42
CA MET A 147 -19.58 6.06 -2.15
C MET A 147 -18.11 6.45 -1.90
N GLY A 148 -17.40 5.73 -1.02
CA GLY A 148 -16.00 6.00 -0.72
C GLY A 148 -15.75 7.10 0.31
N LYS A 149 -16.74 7.48 1.14
CA LYS A 149 -16.61 8.51 2.20
C LYS A 149 -15.38 8.31 3.09
N THR A 150 -15.28 7.15 3.72
CA THR A 150 -14.18 6.76 4.61
C THR A 150 -12.85 6.71 3.85
N THR A 151 -12.85 6.16 2.63
CA THR A 151 -11.66 6.09 1.77
C THR A 151 -11.14 7.50 1.45
N ALA A 152 -12.03 8.42 1.04
CA ALA A 152 -11.68 9.80 0.72
C ALA A 152 -11.10 10.52 1.95
N VAL A 153 -11.76 10.43 3.11
CA VAL A 153 -11.26 11.06 4.34
C VAL A 153 -9.91 10.48 4.76
N ASN A 154 -9.76 9.15 4.79
CA ASN A 154 -8.49 8.51 5.13
C ASN A 154 -7.36 8.93 4.19
N ARG A 155 -7.65 9.05 2.88
CA ARG A 155 -6.69 9.51 1.87
C ARG A 155 -6.30 10.96 2.09
N ILE A 156 -7.24 11.83 2.45
CA ILE A 156 -6.94 13.23 2.76
C ILE A 156 -6.09 13.34 4.02
N LEU A 157 -6.45 12.60 5.07
CA LEU A 157 -5.73 12.61 6.34
C LEU A 157 -4.30 12.08 6.20
N SER A 158 -4.02 11.15 5.28
CA SER A 158 -2.66 10.65 5.06
C SER A 158 -1.71 11.71 4.48
N MET A 159 -2.25 12.80 3.90
CA MET A 159 -1.46 13.96 3.46
C MET A 159 -1.11 14.91 4.61
N ILE A 160 -1.75 14.74 5.77
CA ILE A 160 -1.58 15.59 6.95
C ILE A 160 -0.82 14.79 8.01
N PRO A 161 0.32 15.27 8.52
CA PRO A 161 1.05 14.55 9.57
C PRO A 161 0.15 14.31 10.77
N GLN A 162 0.08 13.07 11.24
CA GLN A 162 -0.79 12.71 12.36
C GLN A 162 -0.26 13.29 13.68
N ILE A 163 1.06 13.19 13.91
CA ILE A 163 1.71 13.64 15.13
C ILE A 163 2.90 14.55 14.79
N ILE A 164 2.95 15.72 15.42
CA ILE A 164 4.05 16.67 15.33
C ILE A 164 4.66 16.86 16.72
N VAL A 165 5.99 16.77 16.81
CA VAL A 165 6.73 16.96 18.07
C VAL A 165 7.38 18.35 18.08
N HIS A 166 7.03 19.13 19.08
CA HIS A 166 7.60 20.45 19.33
C HIS A 166 8.60 20.39 20.47
N SER A 167 9.78 21.00 20.29
CA SER A 167 10.80 21.14 21.35
C SER A 167 11.29 22.57 21.56
N LYS A 168 11.25 23.39 20.51
CA LYS A 168 11.60 24.82 20.53
C LYS A 168 10.72 25.56 19.54
N TYR A 169 10.27 26.77 19.86
CA TYR A 169 9.64 27.70 18.95
C TYR A 169 10.28 29.07 19.11
N LYS A 170 10.86 29.61 18.03
CA LYS A 170 11.73 30.79 18.07
C LYS A 170 12.84 30.58 19.12
N GLU A 171 12.94 31.45 20.12
CA GLU A 171 13.90 31.34 21.22
C GLU A 171 13.36 30.63 22.48
N ASN A 172 12.11 30.18 22.47
CA ASN A 172 11.48 29.55 23.62
C ASN A 172 11.49 28.02 23.50
N ASN A 173 12.03 27.35 24.51
CA ASN A 173 11.86 25.90 24.64
C ASN A 173 10.44 25.59 25.12
N PHE A 174 9.74 24.70 24.42
CA PHE A 174 8.45 24.18 24.84
C PHE A 174 8.28 22.77 24.28
N SER A 175 7.80 21.85 25.12
CA SER A 175 7.69 20.45 24.78
C SER A 175 6.21 20.07 24.69
N ILE A 176 5.71 19.89 23.48
CA ILE A 176 4.32 19.52 23.22
C ILE A 176 4.28 18.46 22.12
N TYR A 177 3.47 17.43 22.34
CA TYR A 177 2.96 16.60 21.26
C TYR A 177 1.73 17.29 20.68
N GLN A 178 1.72 17.49 19.37
CA GLN A 178 0.55 17.95 18.63
C GLN A 178 -0.02 16.75 17.86
N LEU A 179 -1.16 16.22 18.33
CA LEU A 179 -1.94 15.23 17.59
C LEU A 179 -2.87 15.97 16.62
N VAL A 180 -2.52 16.05 15.34
CA VAL A 180 -3.26 16.90 14.39
C VAL A 180 -4.68 16.39 14.16
N TRP A 181 -4.86 15.07 14.08
CA TRP A 181 -6.16 14.45 13.89
C TRP A 181 -6.21 13.08 14.59
N LEU A 182 -7.40 12.72 15.07
CA LEU A 182 -7.71 11.40 15.60
C LEU A 182 -9.00 10.91 14.96
N LYS A 183 -8.95 9.76 14.28
CA LYS A 183 -10.13 9.10 13.72
C LYS A 183 -10.53 7.92 14.59
N LEU A 184 -11.79 7.86 14.98
CA LEU A 184 -12.42 6.75 15.69
C LEU A 184 -13.48 6.13 14.79
N ASP A 185 -13.63 4.81 14.88
CA ASP A 185 -14.71 4.07 14.25
C ASP A 185 -15.65 3.63 15.37
N CYS A 186 -16.97 3.77 15.18
CA CYS A 186 -17.92 3.35 16.21
C CYS A 186 -17.80 1.84 16.50
N PRO A 187 -17.76 1.42 17.77
CA PRO A 187 -17.50 0.03 18.13
C PRO A 187 -18.66 -0.89 17.70
N TYR A 188 -18.36 -2.17 17.45
CA TYR A 188 -19.35 -3.17 17.02
C TYR A 188 -20.46 -3.45 18.06
N ASP A 189 -20.16 -3.26 19.34
CA ASP A 189 -21.16 -3.33 20.41
C ASP A 189 -22.12 -2.12 20.39
N GLY A 190 -21.76 -1.07 19.65
CA GLY A 190 -22.49 0.17 19.48
C GLY A 190 -22.54 1.03 20.75
N SER A 191 -21.66 0.80 21.72
CA SER A 191 -21.73 1.47 23.01
C SER A 191 -21.00 2.82 23.05
N ILE A 192 -21.66 3.83 23.62
CA ILE A 192 -21.06 5.16 23.85
C ILE A 192 -19.82 5.07 24.75
N ARG A 193 -19.86 4.20 25.76
CA ARG A 193 -18.71 3.91 26.61
C ARG A 193 -17.58 3.32 25.76
N GLY A 194 -17.86 2.34 24.91
CA GLY A 194 -16.88 1.75 23.99
C GLY A 194 -16.19 2.80 23.12
N LEU A 195 -16.93 3.79 22.61
CA LEU A 195 -16.34 4.90 21.84
C LEU A 195 -15.35 5.75 22.66
N CYS A 196 -15.67 6.05 23.93
CA CYS A 196 -14.73 6.75 24.82
C CYS A 196 -13.48 5.92 25.12
N MET A 197 -13.66 4.61 25.26
CA MET A 197 -12.56 3.66 25.51
C MET A 197 -11.63 3.56 24.29
N GLU A 198 -12.22 3.56 23.09
CA GLU A 198 -11.48 3.59 21.83
C GLU A 198 -10.66 4.87 21.67
N PHE A 199 -11.18 6.02 22.10
CA PHE A 199 -10.40 7.26 22.17
C PHE A 199 -9.13 7.09 23.01
N PHE A 200 -9.26 6.57 24.25
CA PHE A 200 -8.10 6.38 25.12
C PHE A 200 -7.10 5.37 24.55
N ASN A 201 -7.60 4.26 23.97
CA ASN A 201 -6.77 3.25 23.30
C ASN A 201 -5.96 3.84 22.15
N LYS A 202 -6.60 4.61 21.25
CA LYS A 202 -5.90 5.18 20.10
C LYS A 202 -4.91 6.27 20.51
N VAL A 203 -5.21 7.07 21.54
CA VAL A 203 -4.24 8.03 22.07
C VAL A 203 -3.03 7.29 22.67
N ASP A 204 -3.25 6.24 23.45
CA ASP A 204 -2.18 5.43 24.05
C ASP A 204 -1.31 4.76 22.99
N SER A 205 -1.90 4.20 21.93
CA SER A 205 -1.12 3.57 20.85
C SER A 205 -0.32 4.57 20.02
N LEU A 206 -0.80 5.81 19.89
CA LEU A 206 -0.11 6.86 19.15
C LEU A 206 0.99 7.55 19.97
N LEU A 207 0.77 7.78 21.26
CA LEU A 207 1.66 8.59 22.10
C LEU A 207 2.44 7.78 23.15
N GLY A 208 2.23 6.47 23.23
CA GLY A 208 2.86 5.61 24.24
C GLY A 208 2.40 5.88 25.67
N THR A 209 1.24 6.51 25.82
CA THR A 209 0.64 6.84 27.12
C THR A 209 -0.11 5.64 27.72
N LYS A 210 -0.68 5.82 28.92
CA LYS A 210 -1.43 4.77 29.63
C LYS A 210 -2.77 5.30 30.15
N TYR A 211 -3.41 6.20 29.40
CA TYR A 211 -4.71 6.77 29.76
C TYR A 211 -5.79 5.72 29.86
N TYR A 212 -5.79 4.72 28.97
CA TYR A 212 -6.75 3.63 28.97
C TYR A 212 -6.75 2.92 30.32
N GLN A 213 -5.60 2.38 30.73
CA GLN A 213 -5.46 1.67 32.01
C GLN A 213 -5.84 2.56 33.22
N LYS A 214 -5.43 3.83 33.18
CA LYS A 214 -5.65 4.78 34.28
C LYS A 214 -7.11 5.16 34.47
N HIS A 215 -7.87 5.32 33.39
CA HIS A 215 -9.22 5.89 33.43
C HIS A 215 -10.34 4.87 33.23
N ILE A 216 -10.01 3.59 33.11
CA ILE A 216 -10.99 2.52 32.80
C ILE A 216 -11.13 1.51 33.93
N ASN A 217 -10.09 1.30 34.73
CA ASN A 217 -10.14 0.41 35.88
C ASN A 217 -11.09 0.91 36.99
N GLY A 218 -11.57 2.17 36.93
CA GLY A 218 -12.61 2.71 37.80
C GLY A 218 -14.02 2.61 37.21
N ARG A 219 -15.05 2.60 38.07
CA ARG A 219 -16.47 2.73 37.69
C ARG A 219 -16.82 4.17 37.24
N HIS A 220 -16.00 4.76 36.37
CA HIS A 220 -16.24 6.11 35.85
C HIS A 220 -17.48 6.15 34.96
N THR A 221 -18.28 7.21 35.09
CA THR A 221 -19.42 7.47 34.21
C THR A 221 -18.93 7.99 32.85
N VAL A 222 -19.81 7.98 31.84
CA VAL A 222 -19.49 8.54 30.52
C VAL A 222 -19.14 10.03 30.63
N ASP A 223 -19.81 10.79 31.48
CA ASP A 223 -19.53 12.23 31.65
C ASP A 223 -18.16 12.48 32.27
N THR A 224 -17.73 11.64 33.22
CA THR A 224 -16.35 11.67 33.73
C THR A 224 -15.35 11.35 32.62
N MET A 225 -15.64 10.37 31.76
CA MET A 225 -14.79 10.05 30.62
C MET A 225 -14.68 11.22 29.64
N LEU A 226 -15.78 11.90 29.31
CA LEU A 226 -15.79 13.09 28.45
C LEU A 226 -14.93 14.22 29.01
N SER A 227 -14.98 14.44 30.33
CA SER A 227 -14.15 15.44 31.00
C SER A 227 -12.65 15.11 30.89
N VAL A 228 -12.30 13.84 31.07
CA VAL A 228 -10.93 13.34 30.90
C VAL A 228 -10.49 13.44 29.43
N MET A 229 -11.35 13.07 28.48
CA MET A 229 -11.09 13.22 27.04
C MET A 229 -10.79 14.67 26.67
N SER A 230 -11.57 15.62 27.20
CA SER A 230 -11.34 17.06 26.99
C SER A 230 -9.96 17.50 27.48
N GLN A 231 -9.58 17.10 28.70
CA GLN A 231 -8.27 17.42 29.24
C GLN A 231 -7.12 16.81 28.42
N ILE A 232 -7.26 15.55 28.01
CA ILE A 232 -6.27 14.87 27.15
C ILE A 232 -6.18 15.58 25.79
N ALA A 233 -7.31 15.86 25.15
CA ALA A 233 -7.36 16.56 23.86
C ALA A 233 -6.65 17.92 23.92
N ARG A 234 -6.80 18.65 25.04
CA ARG A 234 -6.10 19.91 25.28
C ARG A 234 -4.60 19.73 25.49
N SER A 235 -4.18 18.75 26.30
CA SER A 235 -2.76 18.54 26.64
C SER A 235 -1.92 18.05 25.45
N ILE A 236 -2.52 17.28 24.54
CA ILE A 236 -1.84 16.73 23.34
C ILE A 236 -2.08 17.57 22.07
N GLY A 237 -2.63 18.79 22.22
CA GLY A 237 -2.91 19.67 21.08
C GLY A 237 -3.76 19.02 19.99
N LEU A 238 -4.79 18.25 20.37
CA LEU A 238 -5.64 17.51 19.42
C LEU A 238 -6.32 18.48 18.43
N GLY A 239 -6.00 18.42 17.14
CA GLY A 239 -6.54 19.36 16.14
C GLY A 239 -7.97 19.07 15.71
N LEU A 240 -8.28 17.79 15.48
CA LEU A 240 -9.56 17.36 14.92
C LEU A 240 -9.92 15.95 15.42
N LEU A 241 -11.16 15.76 15.86
CA LEU A 241 -11.71 14.44 16.15
C LEU A 241 -12.67 14.01 15.02
N ILE A 242 -12.46 12.84 14.45
CA ILE A 242 -13.35 12.25 13.44
C ILE A 242 -13.97 11.00 14.02
N ILE A 243 -15.28 10.85 13.87
CA ILE A 243 -16.04 9.68 14.32
C ILE A 243 -16.77 9.14 13.11
N ASP A 244 -16.37 7.94 12.68
CA ASP A 244 -16.85 7.28 11.47
C ASP A 244 -17.81 6.13 11.82
N GLU A 245 -18.61 5.74 10.83
CA GLU A 245 -19.61 4.69 10.92
C GLU A 245 -20.60 4.89 12.08
N ILE A 246 -21.07 6.13 12.28
CA ILE A 246 -21.94 6.45 13.42
C ILE A 246 -23.27 5.69 13.44
N GLN A 247 -23.67 5.10 12.30
CA GLN A 247 -24.82 4.20 12.23
C GLN A 247 -24.63 2.90 13.03
N HIS A 248 -23.40 2.51 13.35
CA HIS A 248 -23.13 1.31 14.17
C HIS A 248 -23.46 1.50 15.66
N LEU A 249 -23.69 2.73 16.12
CA LEU A 249 -24.14 2.96 17.48
C LEU A 249 -25.55 2.40 17.65
N LYS A 250 -25.68 1.37 18.50
CA LYS A 250 -26.94 0.66 18.68
C LYS A 250 -27.93 1.53 19.44
N GLN A 251 -29.13 1.64 18.90
CA GLN A 251 -30.28 2.08 19.68
C GLN A 251 -30.58 0.99 20.71
N ALA A 252 -30.20 1.19 21.97
CA ALA A 252 -30.81 0.43 23.05
C ALA A 252 -32.33 0.64 22.99
N LYS A 253 -33.13 -0.40 23.31
CA LYS A 253 -34.60 -0.33 23.29
C LYS A 253 -35.08 0.91 24.06
N SER A 254 -35.99 1.68 23.43
CA SER A 254 -36.59 2.95 23.88
C SER A 254 -35.61 4.02 24.37
N GLY A 255 -35.50 5.15 23.66
CA GLY A 255 -34.67 6.31 24.06
C GLY A 255 -33.18 6.26 23.66
N GLY A 256 -32.73 5.23 22.95
CA GLY A 256 -31.33 5.09 22.54
C GLY A 256 -30.81 6.18 21.58
N SER A 257 -31.66 6.68 20.67
CA SER A 257 -31.33 7.78 19.75
C SER A 257 -31.14 9.10 20.48
N GLU A 258 -31.98 9.40 21.47
CA GLU A 258 -31.89 10.61 22.29
C GLU A 258 -30.63 10.58 23.17
N ARG A 259 -30.31 9.43 23.78
CA ARG A 259 -29.06 9.27 24.54
C ARG A 259 -27.82 9.48 23.67
N MET A 260 -27.84 8.99 22.43
CA MET A 260 -26.76 9.19 21.46
C MET A 260 -26.61 10.66 21.07
N LEU A 261 -27.74 11.33 20.78
CA LEU A 261 -27.78 12.76 20.48
C LEU A 261 -27.18 13.57 21.62
N ASN A 262 -27.67 13.35 22.84
CA ASN A 262 -27.19 14.02 24.04
C ASN A 262 -25.69 13.80 24.26
N PHE A 263 -25.21 12.58 24.05
CA PHE A 263 -23.78 12.30 24.11
C PHE A 263 -22.97 13.14 23.12
N PHE A 264 -23.36 13.19 21.84
CA PHE A 264 -22.60 13.94 20.84
C PHE A 264 -22.67 15.45 21.07
N VAL A 265 -23.83 15.98 21.49
CA VAL A 265 -23.97 17.40 21.89
C VAL A 265 -23.02 17.70 23.05
N THR A 266 -23.04 16.88 24.10
CA THR A 266 -22.14 17.03 25.25
C THR A 266 -20.68 16.90 24.85
N LEU A 267 -20.34 15.93 23.99
CA LEU A 267 -18.97 15.73 23.49
C LEU A 267 -18.48 17.00 22.77
N VAL A 268 -19.23 17.52 21.80
CA VAL A 268 -18.85 18.73 21.03
C VAL A 268 -18.68 19.94 21.96
N ASN A 269 -19.59 20.10 22.92
CA ASN A 269 -19.55 21.21 23.87
C ASN A 269 -18.42 21.09 24.91
N THR A 270 -18.00 19.86 25.24
CA THR A 270 -17.04 19.60 26.33
C THR A 270 -15.61 19.45 25.83
N ILE A 271 -15.40 18.78 24.69
CA ILE A 271 -14.06 18.40 24.22
C ILE A 271 -13.21 19.60 23.77
N GLY A 272 -13.85 20.69 23.33
CA GLY A 272 -13.17 21.92 22.92
C GLY A 272 -12.33 21.78 21.65
N VAL A 273 -12.56 20.73 20.85
CA VAL A 273 -11.96 20.51 19.52
C VAL A 273 -13.06 20.23 18.50
N PRO A 274 -12.88 20.59 17.22
CA PRO A 274 -13.86 20.25 16.20
C PRO A 274 -14.07 18.73 16.08
N VAL A 275 -15.33 18.34 15.94
CA VAL A 275 -15.75 16.94 15.76
C VAL A 275 -16.42 16.78 14.40
N VAL A 276 -15.88 15.91 13.55
CA VAL A 276 -16.47 15.53 12.26
C VAL A 276 -17.12 14.17 12.37
N LEU A 277 -18.40 14.08 12.03
CA LEU A 277 -19.12 12.80 12.00
C LEU A 277 -19.30 12.31 10.57
N ILE A 278 -18.98 11.05 10.32
CA ILE A 278 -19.16 10.37 9.04
C ILE A 278 -20.17 9.24 9.23
N GLY A 279 -21.16 9.16 8.35
CA GLY A 279 -22.16 8.09 8.39
C GLY A 279 -23.22 8.19 7.31
N THR A 280 -24.29 7.42 7.49
CA THR A 280 -25.43 7.36 6.56
C THR A 280 -26.42 8.51 6.79
N MET A 281 -27.25 8.78 5.77
CA MET A 281 -28.34 9.78 5.84
C MET A 281 -29.30 9.53 6.99
N LYS A 282 -29.59 8.26 7.28
CA LYS A 282 -30.50 7.90 8.37
C LYS A 282 -29.87 8.11 9.75
N ALA A 283 -28.62 7.73 9.93
CA ALA A 283 -27.94 7.94 11.22
C ALA A 283 -27.82 9.42 11.57
N LEU A 284 -27.52 10.27 10.58
CA LEU A 284 -27.42 11.71 10.79
C LEU A 284 -28.75 12.44 10.78
N SER A 285 -29.80 11.89 10.15
CA SER A 285 -31.15 12.45 10.27
C SER A 285 -31.72 12.31 11.69
N LEU A 286 -31.29 11.28 12.42
CA LEU A 286 -31.59 11.11 13.84
C LEU A 286 -30.84 12.12 14.74
N LEU A 287 -29.74 12.68 14.24
CA LEU A 287 -28.94 13.70 14.93
C LEU A 287 -29.35 15.13 14.57
N GLN A 288 -30.55 15.33 14.03
CA GLN A 288 -31.06 16.65 13.66
C GLN A 288 -31.60 17.44 14.86
N GLY A 289 -31.52 18.78 14.82
CA GLY A 289 -32.00 19.68 15.88
C GLY A 289 -30.85 20.38 16.62
N GLU A 290 -30.77 20.19 17.94
CA GLU A 290 -29.79 20.81 18.84
C GLU A 290 -28.35 20.53 18.44
N PHE A 291 -28.07 19.33 17.93
CA PHE A 291 -26.72 18.97 17.48
C PHE A 291 -26.28 19.73 16.22
N ARG A 292 -27.22 20.10 15.32
CA ARG A 292 -26.89 21.05 14.23
C ARG A 292 -26.55 22.42 14.79
N GLN A 293 -27.22 22.86 15.86
CA GLN A 293 -26.91 24.15 16.52
C GLN A 293 -25.54 24.12 17.19
N ALA A 294 -25.20 23.03 17.89
CA ALA A 294 -23.90 22.84 18.54
C ALA A 294 -22.71 22.90 17.56
N ARG A 295 -22.94 22.60 16.27
CA ARG A 295 -21.90 22.59 15.22
C ARG A 295 -21.87 23.84 14.32
N ARG A 296 -22.82 24.77 14.45
CA ARG A 296 -22.96 25.94 13.54
C ARG A 296 -21.82 26.96 13.62
N GLY A 297 -20.89 26.85 14.59
CA GLY A 297 -19.86 27.87 14.82
C GLY A 297 -18.81 28.08 13.72
N SER A 298 -18.68 27.19 12.72
CA SER A 298 -17.60 27.23 11.69
C SER A 298 -18.07 27.71 10.33
N GLY A 299 -19.38 27.84 10.13
CA GLY A 299 -19.99 28.21 8.86
C GLY A 299 -19.72 27.23 7.70
N GLN A 300 -19.12 26.06 7.95
CA GLN A 300 -18.76 25.12 6.88
C GLN A 300 -19.99 24.42 6.29
N GLY A 301 -21.02 24.16 7.09
CA GLY A 301 -22.21 23.40 6.66
C GLY A 301 -21.94 21.90 6.55
N ASP A 302 -23.01 21.11 6.64
CA ASP A 302 -22.94 19.66 6.48
C ASP A 302 -22.71 19.32 4.98
N LEU A 303 -21.89 18.30 4.72
CA LEU A 303 -21.57 17.81 3.39
C LEU A 303 -22.40 16.57 3.06
N THR A 304 -23.18 16.66 2.00
CA THR A 304 -23.97 15.56 1.45
C THR A 304 -23.15 14.89 0.34
N TYR A 305 -22.61 13.72 0.65
CA TYR A 305 -21.92 12.82 -0.27
C TYR A 305 -22.96 12.02 -1.06
N GLU A 306 -23.56 12.67 -2.05
CA GLU A 306 -24.54 12.07 -2.95
C GLU A 306 -23.90 11.05 -3.88
N ARG A 307 -24.75 10.17 -4.44
CA ARG A 307 -24.37 9.31 -5.55
C ARG A 307 -23.95 10.15 -6.75
N LEU A 308 -23.02 9.63 -7.56
CA LEU A 308 -22.64 10.32 -8.79
C LEU A 308 -23.86 10.42 -9.70
N LYS A 309 -24.06 11.59 -10.28
CA LYS A 309 -25.01 11.76 -11.37
C LYS A 309 -24.30 11.33 -12.64
N GLN A 310 -25.08 11.06 -13.68
CA GLN A 310 -24.52 10.75 -14.98
C GLN A 310 -24.04 12.05 -15.67
N ASP A 311 -22.96 12.60 -15.13
CA ASP A 311 -22.36 13.87 -15.51
C ASP A 311 -20.84 13.72 -15.69
N ASP A 312 -20.13 14.84 -15.82
CA ASP A 312 -18.69 14.86 -16.04
C ASP A 312 -17.90 14.16 -14.92
N ASN A 313 -18.38 14.16 -13.66
CA ASN A 313 -17.71 13.45 -12.57
C ASN A 313 -17.82 11.93 -12.74
N TRP A 314 -18.96 11.43 -13.25
CA TRP A 314 -19.13 10.02 -13.58
C TRP A 314 -18.23 9.61 -14.75
N GLU A 315 -18.22 10.40 -15.82
CA GLU A 315 -17.38 10.12 -16.99
C GLU A 315 -15.88 10.18 -16.63
N LEU A 316 -15.46 11.13 -15.79
CA LEU A 316 -14.08 11.22 -15.31
C LEU A 316 -13.66 9.99 -14.50
N LEU A 317 -14.50 9.54 -13.55
CA LEU A 317 -14.25 8.33 -12.78
C LEU A 317 -14.16 7.10 -13.70
N LEU A 318 -15.15 6.93 -14.57
CA LEU A 318 -15.25 5.74 -15.40
C LEU A 318 -14.12 5.67 -16.42
N SER A 319 -13.74 6.80 -17.03
CA SER A 319 -12.59 6.88 -17.94
C SER A 319 -11.30 6.46 -17.25
N ALA A 320 -11.04 6.96 -16.05
CA ALA A 320 -9.85 6.58 -15.28
C ALA A 320 -9.83 5.08 -14.92
N LEU A 321 -10.99 4.46 -14.68
CA LEU A 321 -11.08 3.02 -14.47
C LEU A 321 -10.89 2.22 -15.77
N TRP A 322 -11.37 2.74 -16.89
CA TRP A 322 -11.38 2.04 -18.18
C TRP A 322 -10.00 1.89 -18.83
N ASP A 323 -9.03 2.67 -18.38
CA ASP A 323 -7.62 2.51 -18.75
C ASP A 323 -7.04 1.15 -18.30
N TYR A 324 -7.69 0.48 -17.35
CA TYR A 324 -7.23 -0.77 -16.74
C TYR A 324 -8.00 -1.98 -17.28
N GLN A 325 -7.47 -2.60 -18.33
CA GLN A 325 -8.08 -3.76 -19.00
C GLN A 325 -7.12 -4.95 -19.06
N TRP A 326 -7.41 -6.01 -18.29
CA TRP A 326 -6.65 -7.27 -18.32
C TRP A 326 -7.30 -8.34 -19.19
N THR A 327 -8.28 -7.99 -20.03
CA THR A 327 -8.75 -8.85 -21.12
C THR A 327 -7.78 -8.80 -22.30
N LYS A 328 -7.66 -9.87 -23.09
CA LYS A 328 -6.77 -9.86 -24.27
C LYS A 328 -7.24 -8.86 -25.32
N THR A 329 -8.55 -8.69 -25.47
CA THR A 329 -9.14 -7.73 -26.41
C THR A 329 -9.57 -6.49 -25.64
N PRO A 330 -8.91 -5.33 -25.82
CA PRO A 330 -9.36 -4.09 -25.22
C PRO A 330 -10.60 -3.55 -25.92
N VAL A 331 -11.46 -2.90 -25.15
CA VAL A 331 -12.68 -2.24 -25.62
C VAL A 331 -12.63 -0.79 -25.20
N PHE A 332 -12.88 0.12 -26.15
CA PHE A 332 -12.96 1.55 -25.85
C PHE A 332 -14.20 1.87 -25.03
N LEU A 333 -14.09 2.82 -24.10
CA LEU A 333 -15.24 3.34 -23.38
C LEU A 333 -16.14 4.11 -24.35
N THR A 334 -17.32 3.56 -24.63
CA THR A 334 -18.35 4.23 -25.43
C THR A 334 -19.45 4.76 -24.51
N SER A 335 -20.21 5.76 -24.96
CA SER A 335 -21.36 6.27 -24.21
C SER A 335 -22.37 5.17 -23.87
N ARG A 336 -22.53 4.15 -24.74
CA ARG A 336 -23.41 3.02 -24.48
C ARG A 336 -22.93 2.16 -23.30
N ILE A 337 -21.63 1.89 -23.25
CA ILE A 337 -21.01 1.17 -22.13
C ILE A 337 -21.10 2.01 -20.84
N SER A 338 -20.81 3.31 -20.91
CA SER A 338 -20.97 4.22 -19.76
C SER A 338 -22.40 4.21 -19.24
N ASN A 339 -23.39 4.31 -20.12
CA ASN A 339 -24.81 4.20 -19.78
C ASN A 339 -25.14 2.85 -19.10
N MET A 340 -24.59 1.74 -19.60
CA MET A 340 -24.81 0.41 -19.02
C MET A 340 -24.22 0.30 -17.61
N MET A 341 -22.99 0.81 -17.41
CA MET A 341 -22.33 0.86 -16.11
C MET A 341 -23.11 1.75 -15.13
N TYR A 342 -23.59 2.91 -15.58
CA TYR A 342 -24.40 3.79 -14.75
C TYR A 342 -25.76 3.16 -14.43
N GLU A 343 -26.40 2.51 -15.39
CA GLU A 343 -27.69 1.86 -15.21
C GLU A 343 -27.63 0.82 -14.08
N HIS A 344 -26.58 -0.01 -14.07
CA HIS A 344 -26.43 -1.10 -13.10
C HIS A 344 -25.71 -0.72 -11.80
N SER A 345 -25.15 0.50 -11.71
CA SER A 345 -24.53 1.01 -10.48
C SER A 345 -25.30 2.14 -9.81
N GLN A 346 -26.14 2.85 -10.58
CA GLN A 346 -26.84 4.06 -10.16
C GLN A 346 -25.91 5.14 -9.57
N GLY A 347 -24.67 5.22 -10.09
CA GLY A 347 -23.67 6.20 -9.66
C GLY A 347 -22.99 5.84 -8.34
N ILE A 348 -23.17 4.62 -7.84
CA ILE A 348 -22.48 4.11 -6.66
C ILE A 348 -21.11 3.57 -7.07
N ILE A 349 -20.04 4.22 -6.59
CA ILE A 349 -18.66 3.93 -6.96
C ILE A 349 -18.28 2.47 -6.68
N ASP A 350 -18.56 1.96 -5.47
CA ASP A 350 -18.23 0.59 -5.09
C ASP A 350 -18.91 -0.45 -6.01
N ILE A 351 -20.18 -0.22 -6.39
CA ILE A 351 -20.91 -1.10 -7.30
C ILE A 351 -20.30 -1.02 -8.71
N ALA A 352 -20.00 0.18 -9.20
CA ALA A 352 -19.41 0.38 -10.53
C ALA A 352 -18.05 -0.32 -10.67
N VAL A 353 -17.14 -0.12 -9.70
CA VAL A 353 -15.81 -0.74 -9.71
C VAL A 353 -15.92 -2.27 -9.63
N LYS A 354 -16.79 -2.80 -8.76
CA LYS A 354 -17.02 -4.24 -8.64
C LYS A 354 -17.63 -4.83 -9.90
N LEU A 355 -18.62 -4.17 -10.49
CA LEU A 355 -19.25 -4.63 -11.72
C LEU A 355 -18.22 -4.75 -12.85
N TYR A 356 -17.36 -3.73 -13.00
CA TYR A 356 -16.30 -3.74 -14.00
C TYR A 356 -15.27 -4.84 -13.74
N ALA A 357 -14.79 -4.97 -12.50
CA ALA A 357 -13.84 -6.00 -12.12
C ALA A 357 -14.41 -7.42 -12.34
N MET A 358 -15.68 -7.65 -11.98
CA MET A 358 -16.35 -8.94 -12.16
C MET A 358 -16.59 -9.26 -13.64
N ALA A 359 -16.92 -8.26 -14.45
CA ALA A 359 -17.05 -8.42 -15.90
C ALA A 359 -15.72 -8.83 -16.54
N GLN A 360 -14.61 -8.20 -16.17
CA GLN A 360 -13.28 -8.61 -16.63
C GLN A 360 -12.94 -10.04 -16.21
N ILE A 361 -13.13 -10.39 -14.92
CA ILE A 361 -12.84 -11.74 -14.43
C ILE A 361 -13.67 -12.78 -15.18
N ARG A 362 -14.96 -12.52 -15.40
CA ARG A 362 -15.80 -13.44 -16.17
C ARG A 362 -15.31 -13.57 -17.61
N ALA A 363 -14.95 -12.48 -18.28
CA ALA A 363 -14.42 -12.52 -19.63
C ALA A 363 -13.11 -13.34 -19.73
N ILE A 364 -12.24 -13.21 -18.73
CA ILE A 364 -10.96 -13.92 -18.65
C ILE A 364 -11.19 -15.42 -18.43
N LEU A 365 -12.09 -15.79 -17.52
CA LEU A 365 -12.30 -17.19 -17.14
C LEU A 365 -13.17 -17.96 -18.13
N SER A 366 -14.11 -17.29 -18.80
CA SER A 366 -14.93 -17.89 -19.87
C SER A 366 -14.18 -18.02 -21.20
N GLY A 367 -13.08 -17.28 -21.36
CA GLY A 367 -12.34 -17.17 -22.62
C GLY A 367 -12.97 -16.22 -23.65
N SER A 368 -14.03 -15.47 -23.31
CA SER A 368 -14.60 -14.45 -24.22
C SER A 368 -13.63 -13.29 -24.44
N GLU A 369 -12.78 -13.00 -23.45
CA GLU A 369 -11.63 -12.09 -23.55
C GLU A 369 -11.95 -10.66 -24.03
N LEU A 370 -13.20 -10.23 -23.86
CA LEU A 370 -13.68 -8.87 -24.13
C LEU A 370 -14.81 -8.52 -23.15
N VAL A 371 -14.92 -7.23 -22.79
CA VAL A 371 -15.99 -6.70 -21.94
C VAL A 371 -16.93 -5.84 -22.78
N ASP A 372 -18.10 -6.39 -23.11
CA ASP A 372 -19.15 -5.70 -23.86
C ASP A 372 -20.41 -5.44 -23.01
N GLU A 373 -21.39 -4.76 -23.62
CA GLU A 373 -22.67 -4.43 -22.97
C GLU A 373 -23.43 -5.69 -22.49
N ALA A 374 -23.37 -6.77 -23.27
CA ALA A 374 -24.07 -8.02 -22.96
C ALA A 374 -23.49 -8.70 -21.71
N LEU A 375 -22.16 -8.77 -21.62
CA LEU A 375 -21.46 -9.33 -20.48
C LEU A 375 -21.69 -8.51 -19.21
N ILE A 376 -21.62 -7.18 -19.30
CA ILE A 376 -21.88 -6.28 -18.17
C ILE A 376 -23.28 -6.53 -17.62
N ARG A 377 -24.29 -6.57 -18.50
CA ARG A 377 -25.68 -6.85 -18.12
C ARG A 377 -25.81 -8.22 -17.45
N GLN A 378 -25.21 -9.24 -18.05
CA GLN A 378 -25.26 -10.60 -17.51
C GLN A 378 -24.67 -10.67 -16.10
N VAL A 379 -23.50 -10.07 -15.87
CA VAL A 379 -22.86 -10.05 -14.55
C VAL A 379 -23.72 -9.28 -13.54
N ALA A 380 -24.30 -8.14 -13.93
CA ALA A 380 -25.19 -7.39 -13.07
C ALA A 380 -26.43 -8.21 -12.66
N GLU A 381 -27.09 -8.88 -13.61
CA GLU A 381 -28.29 -9.66 -13.34
C GLU A 381 -28.04 -10.92 -12.50
N GLU A 382 -26.89 -11.57 -12.70
CA GLU A 382 -26.56 -12.81 -12.01
C GLU A 382 -25.96 -12.58 -10.62
N ASN A 383 -25.07 -11.60 -10.48
CA ASN A 383 -24.22 -11.46 -9.29
C ASN A 383 -24.59 -10.27 -8.38
N PHE A 384 -25.38 -9.31 -8.86
CA PHE A 384 -25.81 -8.15 -8.08
C PHE A 384 -27.26 -8.27 -7.58
N LYS A 385 -27.81 -9.50 -7.53
CA LYS A 385 -29.19 -9.79 -7.10
C LYS A 385 -29.55 -9.20 -5.73
N LEU A 386 -28.61 -9.23 -4.78
CA LEU A 386 -28.84 -8.71 -3.42
C LEU A 386 -28.96 -7.18 -3.38
N VAL A 387 -28.26 -6.48 -4.27
CA VAL A 387 -28.30 -5.01 -4.34
C VAL A 387 -29.28 -4.51 -5.41
N LYS A 388 -29.85 -5.41 -6.23
CA LYS A 388 -30.83 -5.08 -7.28
C LYS A 388 -32.07 -4.33 -6.74
N PRO A 389 -32.71 -4.74 -5.63
CA PRO A 389 -33.84 -3.98 -5.07
C PRO A 389 -33.47 -2.54 -4.70
N MET A 390 -32.26 -2.34 -4.18
CA MET A 390 -31.74 -1.01 -3.85
C MET A 390 -31.49 -0.19 -5.12
N ILE A 391 -30.86 -0.78 -6.14
CA ILE A 391 -30.63 -0.16 -7.45
C ILE A 391 -31.97 0.26 -8.10
N GLU A 392 -32.98 -0.61 -8.05
CA GLU A 392 -34.32 -0.32 -8.59
C GLU A 392 -35.02 0.80 -7.81
N ALA A 393 -34.89 0.83 -6.48
CA ALA A 393 -35.39 1.93 -5.65
C ALA A 393 -34.70 3.27 -5.99
N LEU A 394 -33.39 3.25 -6.24
CA LEU A 394 -32.63 4.43 -6.66
C LEU A 394 -33.01 4.89 -8.07
N LYS A 395 -33.25 3.96 -9.00
CA LYS A 395 -33.77 4.25 -10.34
C LYS A 395 -35.14 4.92 -10.29
N SER A 396 -36.03 4.42 -9.43
CA SER A 396 -37.40 4.96 -9.33
C SER A 396 -37.47 6.31 -8.64
N GLY A 397 -36.40 6.76 -7.97
CA GLY A 397 -36.38 8.00 -7.19
C GLY A 397 -37.34 7.98 -6.00
N ASP A 398 -37.82 6.81 -5.59
CA ASP A 398 -38.81 6.70 -4.52
C ASP A 398 -38.11 6.81 -3.16
N ILE A 399 -38.22 8.00 -2.55
CA ILE A 399 -37.61 8.35 -1.28
C ILE A 399 -37.95 7.33 -0.18
N ARG A 400 -39.17 6.77 -0.18
CA ARG A 400 -39.61 5.82 0.85
C ARG A 400 -38.92 4.47 0.68
N ARG A 401 -38.76 3.99 -0.55
CA ARG A 401 -38.02 2.76 -0.85
C ARG A 401 -36.54 2.93 -0.62
N ILE A 402 -35.96 4.06 -1.03
CA ILE A 402 -34.54 4.38 -0.79
C ILE A 402 -34.24 4.37 0.71
N ALA A 403 -35.14 4.91 1.54
CA ALA A 403 -34.97 4.94 2.99
C ALA A 403 -34.96 3.56 3.67
N GLN A 404 -35.40 2.49 2.98
CA GLN A 404 -35.35 1.12 3.50
C GLN A 404 -33.96 0.48 3.37
N PHE A 405 -33.11 1.00 2.49
CA PHE A 405 -31.76 0.50 2.24
C PHE A 405 -30.75 1.44 2.92
N GLU A 406 -30.33 1.09 4.13
CA GLU A 406 -29.33 1.86 4.89
C GLU A 406 -27.92 1.65 4.37
N ASP A 407 -27.56 0.38 4.19
CA ASP A 407 -26.24 -0.04 3.77
C ASP A 407 -26.32 -0.86 2.49
N ILE A 408 -25.26 -0.76 1.69
CA ILE A 408 -25.08 -1.64 0.55
C ILE A 408 -24.70 -3.01 1.09
N CYS A 409 -25.53 -4.02 0.79
CA CYS A 409 -25.18 -5.40 1.06
C CYS A 409 -23.80 -5.72 0.46
N PRO A 410 -22.84 -6.22 1.25
CA PRO A 410 -21.51 -6.49 0.74
C PRO A 410 -21.58 -7.52 -0.38
N ILE A 411 -21.06 -7.15 -1.55
CA ILE A 411 -20.88 -8.07 -2.67
C ILE A 411 -19.62 -8.90 -2.39
N ASN A 412 -19.77 -10.22 -2.28
CA ASN A 412 -18.67 -11.13 -1.99
C ASN A 412 -17.86 -11.43 -3.26
N PHE A 413 -16.83 -10.61 -3.49
CA PHE A 413 -15.96 -10.72 -4.65
C PHE A 413 -15.15 -12.03 -4.67
N GLU A 414 -14.73 -12.53 -3.51
CA GLU A 414 -13.95 -13.78 -3.41
C GLU A 414 -14.82 -15.01 -3.71
N GLU A 415 -16.04 -15.02 -3.19
CA GLU A 415 -17.02 -16.07 -3.52
C GLU A 415 -17.33 -16.08 -5.01
N PHE A 416 -17.47 -14.91 -5.65
CA PHE A 416 -17.63 -14.83 -7.10
C PHE A 416 -16.47 -15.51 -7.84
N ILE A 417 -15.22 -15.17 -7.52
CA ILE A 417 -14.05 -15.80 -8.15
C ILE A 417 -14.09 -17.32 -7.95
N SER A 418 -14.43 -17.78 -6.74
CA SER A 418 -14.49 -19.21 -6.42
C SER A 418 -15.55 -19.96 -7.23
N LEU A 419 -16.69 -19.33 -7.52
CA LEU A 419 -17.80 -19.91 -8.29
C LEU A 419 -17.52 -19.90 -9.79
N GLN A 420 -16.75 -18.93 -10.31
CA GLN A 420 -16.32 -18.91 -11.71
C GLN A 420 -15.19 -19.91 -12.02
N ARG A 421 -14.50 -20.46 -11.02
CA ARG A 421 -13.54 -21.55 -11.25
C ARG A 421 -14.33 -22.80 -11.66
N PRO A 422 -14.12 -23.37 -12.86
CA PRO A 422 -14.80 -24.59 -13.24
C PRO A 422 -14.41 -25.72 -12.26
N ARG A 423 -15.36 -26.17 -11.43
CA ARG A 423 -15.21 -27.36 -10.58
C ARG A 423 -14.92 -28.63 -11.39
N TYR A 424 -15.31 -28.64 -12.67
CA TYR A 424 -15.27 -29.82 -13.53
C TYR A 424 -13.88 -30.11 -14.14
N ASP A 425 -13.06 -29.08 -14.39
CA ASP A 425 -11.71 -29.26 -14.97
C ASP A 425 -10.63 -29.57 -13.95
N LEU A 426 -10.77 -29.09 -12.71
CA LEU A 426 -9.78 -29.31 -11.66
C LEU A 426 -9.66 -30.79 -11.27
N ASP A 427 -10.76 -31.52 -11.15
CA ASP A 427 -10.74 -32.94 -10.77
C ASP A 427 -10.26 -33.85 -11.90
N ILE A 428 -10.58 -33.53 -13.16
CA ILE A 428 -10.13 -34.29 -14.33
C ILE A 428 -8.65 -34.01 -14.58
N ASN A 429 -8.23 -32.74 -14.63
CA ASN A 429 -6.82 -32.38 -14.81
C ASN A 429 -5.97 -32.79 -13.61
N MET A 430 -6.47 -32.75 -12.37
CA MET A 430 -5.72 -33.29 -11.22
C MET A 430 -5.55 -34.80 -11.31
N LYS A 431 -6.59 -35.55 -11.68
CA LYS A 431 -6.47 -37.00 -11.87
C LYS A 431 -5.52 -37.33 -13.01
N GLU A 432 -5.58 -36.64 -14.14
CA GLU A 432 -4.65 -36.82 -15.26
C GLU A 432 -3.23 -36.38 -14.91
N LEU A 433 -3.03 -35.23 -14.28
CA LEU A 433 -1.71 -34.77 -13.82
C LEU A 433 -1.12 -35.71 -12.76
N GLN A 434 -1.94 -36.22 -11.85
CA GLN A 434 -1.53 -37.24 -10.88
C GLN A 434 -1.20 -38.56 -11.57
N LEU A 435 -1.98 -39.00 -12.56
CA LEU A 435 -1.71 -40.21 -13.34
C LEU A 435 -0.44 -40.06 -14.18
N LEU A 436 -0.21 -38.90 -14.79
CA LEU A 436 1.02 -38.57 -15.54
C LEU A 436 2.23 -38.50 -14.63
N LYS A 437 2.11 -37.87 -13.45
CA LYS A 437 3.17 -37.86 -12.42
C LYS A 437 3.44 -39.28 -11.90
N LYS A 438 2.39 -40.08 -11.66
CA LYS A 438 2.50 -41.46 -11.22
C LYS A 438 3.15 -42.34 -12.29
N ARG A 439 2.74 -42.22 -13.56
CA ARG A 439 3.36 -42.90 -14.71
C ARG A 439 4.81 -42.48 -14.91
N LYS A 440 5.14 -41.19 -14.76
CA LYS A 440 6.53 -40.72 -14.81
C LYS A 440 7.36 -41.29 -13.67
N LYS A 441 6.80 -41.34 -12.45
CA LYS A 441 7.46 -41.91 -11.28
C LYS A 441 7.63 -43.43 -11.37
N GLU A 442 6.64 -44.16 -11.87
CA GLU A 442 6.70 -45.60 -12.15
C GLU A 442 7.71 -45.91 -13.28
N ALA A 443 7.76 -45.08 -14.32
CA ALA A 443 8.76 -45.18 -15.39
C ALA A 443 10.17 -44.81 -14.91
N GLU A 444 10.32 -43.93 -13.92
CA GLU A 444 11.59 -43.69 -13.23
C GLU A 444 11.96 -44.86 -12.31
N GLU A 445 11.03 -45.41 -11.55
CA GLU A 445 11.28 -46.52 -10.62
C GLU A 445 11.68 -47.81 -11.35
N ASN A 446 11.06 -48.12 -12.49
CA ASN A 446 11.34 -49.30 -13.33
C ASN A 446 12.64 -49.24 -14.15
N LYS A 447 13.33 -48.09 -14.21
CA LYS A 447 14.63 -47.98 -14.89
C LYS A 447 15.74 -48.61 -14.05
N THR A 448 16.66 -49.30 -14.71
CA THR A 448 17.85 -49.89 -14.10
C THR A 448 18.75 -48.82 -13.48
N SER A 449 19.55 -49.20 -12.48
CA SER A 449 20.50 -48.28 -11.82
C SER A 449 21.46 -47.59 -12.80
N ARG A 450 21.77 -48.25 -13.92
CA ARG A 450 22.58 -47.74 -15.03
C ARG A 450 21.86 -46.62 -15.80
N GLU A 451 20.61 -46.84 -16.20
CA GLU A 451 19.80 -45.86 -16.95
C GLU A 451 19.52 -44.60 -16.11
N LYS A 452 19.27 -44.77 -14.81
CA LYS A 452 19.11 -43.65 -13.86
C LYS A 452 20.38 -42.81 -13.73
N ALA A 453 21.55 -43.44 -13.77
CA ALA A 453 22.83 -42.74 -13.69
C ALA A 453 23.15 -41.99 -15.01
N ILE A 454 22.87 -42.60 -16.17
CA ILE A 454 23.05 -41.96 -17.49
C ILE A 454 22.19 -40.69 -17.59
N MET A 455 20.91 -40.76 -17.22
CA MET A 455 20.01 -39.60 -17.24
C MET A 455 20.49 -38.46 -16.34
N LYS A 456 21.00 -38.77 -15.14
CA LYS A 456 21.55 -37.75 -14.24
C LYS A 456 22.83 -37.09 -14.78
N LEU A 457 23.66 -37.82 -15.53
CA LEU A 457 24.83 -37.24 -16.19
C LEU A 457 24.41 -36.33 -17.35
N ILE A 458 23.37 -36.71 -18.10
CA ILE A 458 22.78 -35.87 -19.16
C ILE A 458 22.17 -34.59 -18.57
N GLU A 459 21.47 -34.67 -17.43
CA GLU A 459 20.98 -33.49 -16.69
C GLU A 459 22.11 -32.56 -16.22
N LEU A 460 23.33 -33.09 -16.05
CA LEU A 460 24.54 -32.33 -15.72
C LEU A 460 25.30 -31.86 -16.99
N GLU A 461 24.63 -31.84 -18.13
CA GLU A 461 25.16 -31.40 -19.45
C GLU A 461 26.32 -32.24 -20.00
N ILE A 462 26.43 -33.51 -19.58
CA ILE A 462 27.39 -34.46 -20.15
C ILE A 462 26.76 -35.15 -21.35
N ASP A 463 27.50 -35.23 -22.45
CA ASP A 463 27.03 -35.88 -23.66
C ASP A 463 26.77 -37.39 -23.44
N THR A 464 25.83 -37.93 -24.21
CA THR A 464 25.33 -39.30 -24.06
C THR A 464 26.43 -40.34 -24.23
N GLU A 465 27.36 -40.14 -25.17
CA GLU A 465 28.44 -41.09 -25.44
C GLU A 465 29.46 -41.12 -24.29
N SER A 466 29.84 -39.95 -23.76
CA SER A 466 30.74 -39.83 -22.61
C SER A 466 30.10 -40.39 -21.33
N ALA A 467 28.81 -40.15 -21.11
CA ALA A 467 28.07 -40.67 -19.97
C ALA A 467 27.97 -42.20 -19.98
N GLU A 468 27.65 -42.80 -21.14
CA GLU A 468 27.58 -44.26 -21.29
C GLU A 468 28.95 -44.92 -21.12
N THR A 469 30.00 -44.33 -21.70
CA THR A 469 31.37 -44.85 -21.62
C THR A 469 31.88 -44.79 -20.19
N ALA A 470 31.70 -43.66 -19.50
CA ALA A 470 32.16 -43.50 -18.12
C ALA A 470 31.43 -44.46 -17.17
N ILE A 471 30.12 -44.66 -17.34
CA ILE A 471 29.35 -45.60 -16.52
C ILE A 471 29.72 -47.05 -16.82
N ALA A 472 29.89 -47.42 -18.10
CA ALA A 472 30.32 -48.77 -18.48
C ALA A 472 31.68 -49.11 -17.87
N GLU A 473 32.62 -48.17 -17.91
CA GLU A 473 33.93 -48.33 -17.29
C GLU A 473 33.88 -48.45 -15.75
N VAL A 474 33.02 -47.69 -15.08
CA VAL A 474 32.86 -47.78 -13.62
C VAL A 474 32.26 -49.14 -13.23
N ILE A 475 31.27 -49.62 -13.98
CA ILE A 475 30.65 -50.94 -13.76
C ILE A 475 31.66 -52.07 -13.98
N THR A 476 32.54 -51.98 -14.99
CA THR A 476 33.58 -53.00 -15.22
C THR A 476 34.64 -53.09 -14.13
N ILE A 477 34.86 -52.02 -13.37
CA ILE A 477 35.92 -51.95 -12.34
C ILE A 477 35.38 -52.34 -10.97
N ASP A 478 34.19 -51.83 -10.61
CA ASP A 478 33.66 -51.93 -9.25
C ASP A 478 32.47 -52.91 -9.11
N GLY A 479 32.01 -53.53 -10.22
CA GLY A 479 30.92 -54.51 -10.25
C GLY A 479 29.51 -53.90 -10.31
N GLU A 480 28.50 -54.72 -10.61
CA GLU A 480 27.12 -54.26 -10.85
C GLU A 480 26.34 -53.81 -9.59
N SER A 481 26.85 -54.03 -8.37
CA SER A 481 26.09 -53.78 -7.13
C SER A 481 26.24 -52.37 -6.53
N ILE A 482 26.61 -51.37 -7.33
CA ILE A 482 26.89 -50.01 -6.86
C ILE A 482 25.60 -49.16 -6.89
N GLY A 483 25.37 -48.35 -5.86
CA GLY A 483 24.24 -47.42 -5.82
C GLY A 483 24.31 -46.32 -6.88
N THR A 484 23.16 -45.89 -7.41
CA THR A 484 23.07 -44.88 -8.51
C THR A 484 23.82 -43.58 -8.22
N GLY A 485 23.83 -43.10 -6.96
CA GLY A 485 24.57 -41.87 -6.59
C GLY A 485 26.09 -42.04 -6.66
N GLU A 486 26.59 -43.21 -6.29
CA GLU A 486 28.02 -43.51 -6.31
C GLU A 486 28.52 -43.75 -7.75
N LEU A 487 27.69 -44.38 -8.60
CA LEU A 487 27.94 -44.50 -10.04
C LEU A 487 28.13 -43.14 -10.72
N VAL A 488 27.26 -42.16 -10.43
CA VAL A 488 27.34 -40.81 -11.01
C VAL A 488 28.61 -40.08 -10.55
N ILE A 489 28.96 -40.16 -9.26
CA ILE A 489 30.15 -39.52 -8.71
C ILE A 489 31.43 -40.09 -9.32
N LYS A 490 31.54 -41.42 -9.41
CA LYS A 490 32.71 -42.10 -9.98
C LYS A 490 32.85 -41.84 -11.49
N ALA A 491 31.74 -41.80 -12.22
CA ALA A 491 31.72 -41.45 -13.63
C ALA A 491 32.22 -40.02 -13.87
N LEU A 492 31.76 -39.05 -13.07
CA LEU A 492 32.21 -37.65 -13.12
C LEU A 492 33.71 -37.51 -12.83
N GLN A 493 34.21 -38.20 -11.81
CA GLN A 493 35.65 -38.18 -11.47
C GLN A 493 36.50 -38.71 -12.62
N LYS A 494 36.05 -39.78 -13.28
CA LYS A 494 36.75 -40.35 -14.44
C LYS A 494 36.76 -39.41 -15.64
N ILE A 495 35.64 -38.74 -15.94
CA ILE A 495 35.57 -37.75 -17.01
C ILE A 495 36.54 -36.59 -16.71
N ALA A 496 36.59 -36.10 -15.48
CA ALA A 496 37.54 -35.06 -15.08
C ALA A 496 39.02 -35.50 -15.20
N ASP A 497 39.32 -36.77 -14.90
CA ASP A 497 40.69 -37.30 -14.99
C ASP A 497 41.13 -37.61 -16.43
N SER A 498 40.20 -38.00 -17.31
CA SER A 498 40.47 -38.19 -18.74
C SER A 498 40.83 -36.85 -19.42
N GLU A 499 40.12 -35.77 -19.07
CA GLU A 499 40.43 -34.41 -19.53
C GLU A 499 41.80 -33.91 -19.04
N LYS A 500 42.15 -34.17 -17.77
CA LYS A 500 43.47 -33.81 -17.22
C LYS A 500 44.60 -34.55 -17.94
N ARG A 501 44.41 -35.82 -18.29
CA ARG A 501 45.39 -36.63 -19.05
C ARG A 501 45.57 -36.11 -20.48
N GLN A 502 44.49 -35.67 -21.14
CA GLN A 502 44.57 -35.05 -22.47
C GLN A 502 45.30 -33.70 -22.44
N LYS A 503 45.03 -32.82 -21.47
CA LYS A 503 45.74 -31.53 -21.29
C LYS A 503 47.25 -31.70 -21.04
N LYS A 504 47.67 -32.74 -20.31
CA LYS A 504 49.11 -33.07 -20.11
C LYS A 504 49.82 -33.53 -21.39
N LYS A 505 49.14 -34.31 -22.25
CA LYS A 505 49.71 -34.76 -23.55
C LYS A 505 49.85 -33.62 -24.55
N GLN A 506 48.94 -32.64 -24.56
CA GLN A 506 49.07 -31.44 -25.42
C GLN A 506 50.22 -30.53 -25.00
N ARG A 507 50.47 -30.34 -23.69
CA ARG A 507 51.63 -29.55 -23.21
C ARG A 507 52.97 -30.14 -23.65
N LYS A 508 53.16 -31.46 -23.58
CA LYS A 508 54.38 -32.13 -24.06
C LYS A 508 54.62 -32.00 -25.57
N LYS A 509 53.58 -31.79 -26.38
CA LYS A 509 53.68 -31.62 -27.83
C LYS A 509 54.05 -30.19 -28.26
N LYS A 510 53.88 -29.19 -27.39
CA LYS A 510 54.16 -27.77 -27.69
C LYS A 510 55.63 -27.38 -27.51
N ASP A 511 56.38 -28.05 -26.64
CA ASP A 511 57.82 -27.80 -26.42
C ASP A 511 58.74 -28.32 -27.54
N VAL A 512 58.22 -29.08 -28.52
CA VAL A 512 59.04 -29.81 -29.51
C VAL A 512 58.95 -29.22 -30.95
N LYS A 513 58.30 -28.07 -31.16
CA LYS A 513 58.22 -27.45 -32.51
C LYS A 513 58.88 -26.06 -32.59
N ALA A 514 60.03 -26.05 -33.27
CA ALA A 514 60.68 -24.97 -34.04
C ALA A 514 61.34 -23.80 -33.28
N ARG A 515 62.66 -23.90 -33.06
CA ARG A 515 63.57 -22.75 -32.98
C ARG A 515 64.06 -22.45 -34.39
N GLY A 516 63.63 -21.33 -34.97
CA GLY A 516 63.96 -20.92 -36.33
C GLY A 516 65.36 -20.33 -36.46
N ARG A 517 65.92 -20.36 -37.66
CA ARG A 517 67.31 -19.97 -38.00
C ARG A 517 67.63 -18.47 -37.78
N ASP A 518 66.61 -17.65 -37.60
CA ASP A 518 66.70 -16.20 -37.29
C ASP A 518 66.33 -15.87 -35.84
N ASP A 519 66.16 -16.88 -34.96
CA ASP A 519 65.97 -16.64 -33.53
C ASP A 519 67.29 -16.16 -32.92
N ILE A 520 67.31 -14.93 -32.41
CA ILE A 520 68.46 -14.29 -31.76
C ILE A 520 69.01 -15.18 -30.63
N ARG A 521 68.18 -16.00 -29.97
CA ARG A 521 68.60 -16.94 -28.93
C ARG A 521 69.37 -18.12 -29.50
N ALA A 522 69.04 -18.59 -30.70
CA ALA A 522 69.81 -19.62 -31.39
C ALA A 522 71.16 -19.06 -31.88
N ILE A 523 71.21 -17.81 -32.34
CA ILE A 523 72.44 -17.13 -32.80
C ILE A 523 73.44 -16.88 -31.64
N VAL A 524 72.93 -16.59 -30.44
CA VAL A 524 73.76 -16.41 -29.24
C VAL A 524 74.11 -17.75 -28.58
N GLU A 525 73.31 -18.80 -28.77
CA GLU A 525 73.61 -20.17 -28.30
C GLU A 525 74.56 -20.95 -29.23
N GLU A 526 74.57 -20.67 -30.54
CA GLU A 526 75.29 -21.44 -31.57
C GLU A 526 76.81 -21.47 -31.39
N ASP A 527 77.41 -20.58 -30.60
CA ASP A 527 78.87 -20.62 -30.42
C ASP A 527 79.37 -20.05 -29.08
N LYS A 528 78.73 -20.46 -27.97
CA LYS A 528 79.32 -20.36 -26.60
C LYS A 528 80.73 -20.98 -26.52
N HIS A 529 81.14 -21.75 -27.53
CA HIS A 529 82.45 -22.36 -27.66
C HIS A 529 83.56 -21.46 -28.27
N LYS A 530 83.26 -20.25 -28.78
CA LYS A 530 84.26 -19.36 -29.43
C LYS A 530 84.70 -18.11 -28.65
N GLN A 531 84.26 -17.92 -27.40
CA GLN A 531 84.69 -16.81 -26.51
C GLN A 531 84.64 -15.38 -27.10
N VAL A 532 83.75 -15.10 -28.05
CA VAL A 532 83.47 -13.74 -28.53
C VAL A 532 82.20 -13.20 -27.87
N SER A 533 82.20 -11.91 -27.48
CA SER A 533 81.03 -11.25 -26.88
C SER A 533 79.82 -11.24 -27.81
N ALA A 534 78.63 -11.50 -27.26
CA ALA A 534 77.36 -11.50 -28.00
C ALA A 534 77.09 -10.18 -28.74
N TYR A 535 77.60 -9.06 -28.22
CA TYR A 535 77.48 -7.74 -28.83
C TYR A 535 78.22 -7.65 -30.17
N THR A 536 79.44 -8.20 -30.25
CA THR A 536 80.26 -8.17 -31.46
C THR A 536 79.64 -9.02 -32.57
N MET A 537 79.04 -10.15 -32.22
CA MET A 537 78.40 -11.09 -33.14
C MET A 537 77.12 -10.55 -33.77
N LEU A 538 76.29 -9.87 -32.97
CA LEU A 538 75.09 -9.21 -33.47
C LEU A 538 75.43 -7.97 -34.31
N LYS A 539 76.60 -7.35 -34.08
CA LYS A 539 77.13 -6.29 -34.93
C LYS A 539 77.62 -6.82 -36.29
N GLU A 540 78.34 -7.94 -36.32
CA GLU A 540 78.81 -8.58 -37.57
C GLU A 540 77.67 -9.07 -38.47
N LYS A 541 76.60 -9.62 -37.89
CA LYS A 541 75.39 -9.99 -38.65
C LYS A 541 74.45 -8.82 -38.97
N GLY A 542 74.87 -7.58 -38.68
CA GLY A 542 74.16 -6.36 -39.07
C GLY A 542 72.90 -6.04 -38.25
N TYR A 543 72.67 -6.76 -37.14
CA TYR A 543 71.54 -6.49 -36.22
C TYR A 543 71.80 -5.30 -35.30
N ILE A 544 73.05 -4.83 -35.18
CA ILE A 544 73.42 -3.62 -34.43
C ILE A 544 74.12 -2.62 -35.37
N LYS A 545 73.48 -1.47 -35.61
CA LYS A 545 74.06 -0.33 -36.36
C LYS A 545 74.56 0.75 -35.40
N HIS A 546 75.64 1.45 -35.75
CA HIS A 546 76.16 2.58 -34.97
C HIS A 546 75.21 3.78 -35.10
N SER A 547 74.73 4.33 -33.98
CA SER A 547 74.10 5.64 -33.93
C SER A 547 74.90 6.51 -32.96
N ASP A 548 75.49 7.58 -33.46
CA ASP A 548 75.90 8.68 -32.60
C ASP A 548 74.65 9.37 -32.04
N VAL A 549 74.81 9.92 -30.83
CA VAL A 549 73.92 10.87 -30.13
C VAL A 549 72.91 10.26 -29.13
N ASP A 550 73.17 10.64 -27.88
CA ASP A 550 72.39 10.48 -26.65
C ASP A 550 70.92 10.92 -26.77
N CYS A 551 70.00 10.20 -26.09
CA CYS A 551 69.13 10.85 -25.10
C CYS A 551 68.23 9.85 -24.36
N CYS A 552 68.41 9.79 -23.05
CA CYS A 552 67.48 9.19 -22.10
C CYS A 552 66.30 10.12 -21.79
N MET A 553 65.22 9.46 -21.34
CA MET A 553 64.16 9.95 -20.44
C MET A 553 63.00 10.75 -21.05
N GLU A 554 61.82 10.14 -21.07
CA GLU A 554 60.79 10.45 -20.08
C GLU A 554 59.69 9.37 -20.07
N GLY A 555 59.46 8.79 -18.90
CA GLY A 555 58.40 7.81 -18.67
C GLY A 555 57.07 8.48 -18.33
N LYS A 556 55.97 7.83 -18.68
CA LYS A 556 54.69 7.96 -17.97
C LYS A 556 53.85 6.68 -18.16
N LYS A 557 53.63 5.99 -17.03
CA LYS A 557 52.56 5.01 -16.82
C LYS A 557 51.21 5.72 -16.86
N ILE A 558 50.21 5.10 -17.47
CA ILE A 558 48.80 5.44 -17.26
C ILE A 558 48.03 4.13 -17.04
N CYS A 559 47.17 4.16 -16.02
CA CYS A 559 46.26 3.10 -15.58
C CYS A 559 45.30 2.61 -16.66
#